data_AF-A0A7C9U2W6-F1
#
_entry.id   AF-A0A7C9U2W6-F1
#
_cell.length_a   1.000
_cell.length_b   1.000
_cell.length_c   1.000
_cell.angle_alpha   90.00
_cell.angle_beta   90.00
_cell.angle_gamma   90.00
#
_symmetry.space_group_name_H-M   'P 1'
#
loop_
_entity.id
_entity.type
_entity.pdbx_description
1 polymer ?
#
loop_
_entity_poly.entity_id
_entity_poly.type
_entity_poly.pdbx_seq_one_letter_code
_entity_poly.pdbx_strand_id
1 'polypeptide(L)'
;MGFFTWGGSLIDQFIVWLGEKFRRFIEALVNALQKIWETVVATALIAAFGLFATLYVIFYAGAMLGETIMEIWDPRYANSKSSQVFKLKQAPQESPLPTYREEAKVLELEDWS
;
A
#
# COMPACT_ATOMS: atom_id res chain seq x y z
N MET A 1 9.83 -43.37 43.34
CA MET A 1 9.43 -42.99 41.96
C MET A 1 9.17 -41.47 41.90
N GLY A 2 10.20 -40.61 42.00
CA GLY A 2 9.99 -39.16 42.09
C GLY A 2 11.04 -38.27 41.42
N PHE A 3 12.24 -38.79 41.14
CA PHE A 3 13.32 -38.01 40.52
C PHE A 3 13.18 -37.89 38.99
N PHE A 4 12.71 -38.93 38.30
CA PHE A 4 12.53 -38.92 36.84
C PHE A 4 11.35 -38.05 36.38
N THR A 5 10.29 -37.96 37.17
CA THR A 5 9.12 -37.09 36.90
C THR A 5 9.45 -35.61 37.11
N TRP A 6 10.30 -35.29 38.09
CA TRP A 6 10.80 -33.94 38.31
C TRP A 6 11.77 -33.48 37.19
N GLY A 7 12.67 -34.36 36.75
CA GLY A 7 13.56 -34.07 35.62
C GLY A 7 12.83 -33.82 34.30
N GLY A 8 11.77 -34.60 34.01
CA GLY A 8 10.93 -34.38 32.83
C GLY A 8 10.20 -33.03 32.85
N SER A 9 9.62 -32.67 34.01
CA SER A 9 8.96 -31.37 34.20
C SER A 9 9.86 -30.16 33.95
N LEU A 10 11.16 -30.26 34.30
CA LEU A 10 12.10 -29.16 34.09
C LEU A 10 12.51 -29.02 32.62
N ILE A 11 12.65 -30.14 31.91
CA ILE A 11 12.97 -30.15 30.49
C ILE A 11 11.80 -29.58 29.68
N ASP A 12 10.56 -29.94 30.02
CA ASP A 12 9.37 -29.40 29.35
C ASP A 12 9.23 -27.88 29.55
N GLN A 13 9.46 -27.39 30.77
CA GLN A 13 9.46 -25.95 31.06
C GLN A 13 10.57 -25.20 30.29
N PHE A 14 11.75 -25.81 30.16
CA PHE A 14 12.85 -25.24 29.40
C PHE A 14 12.54 -25.14 27.89
N ILE A 15 11.94 -26.19 27.31
CA ILE A 15 11.56 -26.21 25.89
C ILE A 15 10.48 -25.14 25.60
N VAL A 16 9.48 -25.02 26.47
CA VAL A 16 8.42 -23.99 26.33
C VAL A 16 9.02 -22.58 26.41
N TRP A 17 9.89 -22.33 27.40
CA TRP A 17 10.57 -21.05 27.54
C TRP A 17 11.44 -20.71 26.32
N LEU A 18 12.18 -21.69 25.79
CA LEU A 18 13.03 -21.53 24.62
C LEU A 18 12.18 -21.21 23.37
N GLY A 19 11.06 -21.90 23.20
CA GLY A 19 10.11 -21.64 22.12
C GLY A 19 9.52 -20.22 22.18
N GLU A 20 9.13 -19.75 23.37
CA GLU A 20 8.63 -18.39 23.55
C GLU A 20 9.68 -17.32 23.27
N LYS A 21 10.92 -17.54 23.72
CA LYS A 21 12.03 -16.61 23.47
C LYS A 21 12.36 -16.54 21.98
N PHE A 22 12.41 -17.69 21.31
CA PHE A 22 12.66 -17.75 19.88
C PHE A 22 11.54 -17.07 19.08
N ARG A 23 10.27 -17.29 19.45
CA ARG A 23 9.13 -16.62 18.82
C ARG A 23 9.24 -15.10 18.93
N ARG A 24 9.52 -14.57 20.13
CA ARG A 24 9.68 -13.13 20.34
C ARG A 24 10.87 -12.55 19.56
N PHE A 25 11.94 -13.32 19.39
CA PHE A 25 13.09 -12.93 18.57
C PHE A 25 12.70 -12.83 17.09
N ILE A 26 11.98 -13.81 16.54
CA ILE A 26 11.50 -13.76 15.15
C ILE A 26 10.52 -12.61 14.94
N GLU A 27 9.57 -12.39 15.86
CA GLU A 27 8.64 -11.25 15.79
C GLU A 27 9.39 -9.91 15.81
N ALA A 28 10.42 -9.77 16.65
CA ALA A 28 11.26 -8.58 16.68
C ALA A 28 12.06 -8.40 15.37
N LEU A 29 12.58 -9.49 14.79
CA LEU A 29 13.32 -9.47 13.53
C LEU A 29 12.41 -9.05 12.36
N VAL A 30 11.20 -9.61 12.27
CA VAL A 30 10.20 -9.22 11.26
C VAL A 30 9.84 -7.75 11.40
N ASN A 31 9.59 -7.27 12.62
CA ASN A 31 9.30 -5.85 12.86
C ASN A 31 10.47 -4.94 12.46
N ALA A 32 11.72 -5.35 12.73
CA ALA A 32 12.89 -4.60 12.32
C ALA A 32 13.04 -4.55 10.79
N LEU A 33 12.83 -5.68 10.11
CA LEU A 33 12.85 -5.74 8.65
C LEU A 33 11.74 -4.89 8.03
N GLN A 34 10.54 -4.93 8.61
CA GLN A 34 9.41 -4.11 8.15
C GLN A 34 9.71 -2.62 8.30
N LYS A 35 10.32 -2.19 9.42
CA LYS A 35 10.77 -0.81 9.58
C LYS A 35 11.81 -0.40 8.54
N ILE A 36 12.80 -1.25 8.27
CA ILE A 36 13.81 -0.97 7.24
C ILE A 36 13.16 -0.86 5.87
N TRP A 37 12.22 -1.74 5.57
CA TRP A 37 11.45 -1.70 4.33
C TRP A 37 10.70 -0.38 4.18
N GLU A 38 9.89 -0.01 5.17
CA GLU A 38 9.06 1.21 5.13
C GLU A 38 9.91 2.49 5.11
N THR A 39 11.01 2.54 5.87
CA THR A 39 11.77 3.78 6.05
C THR A 39 12.83 3.99 4.97
N VAL A 40 13.48 2.92 4.51
CA VAL A 40 14.63 3.01 3.61
C VAL A 40 14.24 2.60 2.21
N VAL A 41 13.68 1.39 2.05
CA VAL A 41 13.42 0.83 0.72
C VAL A 41 12.26 1.55 0.04
N ALA A 42 11.12 1.68 0.72
CA ALA A 42 9.95 2.36 0.17
C ALA A 42 10.26 3.84 -0.10
N THR A 43 10.90 4.54 0.83
CA THR A 43 11.32 5.94 0.63
C THR A 43 12.27 6.08 -0.56
N ALA A 44 13.27 5.21 -0.71
CA ALA A 44 14.20 5.26 -1.84
C ALA A 44 13.50 4.95 -3.17
N LEU A 45 12.55 4.01 -3.18
CA LEU A 45 11.74 3.70 -4.37
C LEU A 45 10.82 4.87 -4.74
N ILE A 46 10.17 5.50 -3.76
CA ILE A 46 9.37 6.71 -3.96
C ILE A 46 10.27 7.84 -4.48
N ALA A 47 11.45 8.04 -3.91
CA ALA A 47 12.38 9.08 -4.36
C ALA A 47 12.89 8.83 -5.80
N ALA A 48 13.20 7.58 -6.13
CA ALA A 48 13.76 7.22 -7.44
C ALA A 48 12.71 7.13 -8.56
N PHE A 49 11.51 6.67 -8.25
CA PHE A 49 10.48 6.38 -9.25
C PHE A 49 9.19 7.20 -9.09
N GLY A 50 8.91 7.71 -7.88
CA GLY A 50 7.69 8.44 -7.55
C GLY A 50 7.83 9.97 -7.53
N LEU A 51 9.02 10.50 -7.18
CA LEU A 51 9.22 11.93 -6.87
C LEU A 51 9.03 12.89 -8.07
N PHE A 52 8.92 12.34 -9.29
CA PHE A 52 8.63 13.08 -10.52
C PHE A 52 7.64 12.34 -11.42
N ALA A 53 6.95 11.32 -10.89
CA ALA A 53 5.90 10.63 -11.62
C ALA A 53 4.59 11.42 -11.47
N THR A 54 4.37 12.38 -12.37
CA THR A 54 3.08 13.07 -12.45
C THR A 54 2.05 12.09 -13.01
N LEU A 55 1.20 11.54 -12.16
CA LEU A 55 0.04 10.78 -12.60
C LEU A 55 -1.13 11.73 -12.80
N TYR A 56 -1.80 11.61 -13.93
CA TYR A 56 -2.99 12.38 -14.24
C TYR A 56 -4.20 11.54 -13.83
N VAL A 57 -5.21 12.22 -13.29
CA VAL A 57 -6.48 11.63 -12.88
C VAL A 57 -7.61 12.38 -13.58
N ILE A 58 -8.57 11.64 -14.12
CA ILE A 58 -9.81 12.16 -14.68
C ILE A 58 -11.00 11.40 -14.08
N PHE A 59 -12.08 12.13 -13.84
CA PHE A 59 -13.34 11.57 -13.36
C PHE A 59 -14.40 11.74 -14.45
N TYR A 60 -14.96 10.62 -14.92
CA TYR A 60 -16.07 10.60 -15.87
C TYR A 60 -17.39 10.34 -15.15
N ALA A 61 -18.47 10.85 -15.72
CA ALA A 61 -19.82 10.38 -15.40
C ALA A 61 -19.98 8.92 -15.89
N GLY A 62 -20.37 8.02 -15.00
CA GLY A 62 -20.67 6.63 -15.36
C GLY A 62 -21.98 6.51 -16.15
N ALA A 63 -22.23 5.33 -16.73
CA ALA A 63 -23.45 5.07 -17.49
C ALA A 63 -24.71 5.02 -16.59
N MET A 64 -24.53 4.79 -15.28
CA MET A 64 -25.60 4.81 -14.29
C MET A 64 -25.56 6.08 -13.45
N LEU A 65 -26.75 6.56 -13.06
CA LEU A 65 -26.91 7.75 -12.21
C LEU A 65 -26.27 7.48 -10.85
N GLY A 66 -25.24 8.27 -10.49
CA GLY A 66 -24.45 8.11 -9.27
C GLY A 66 -23.19 7.25 -9.42
N GLU A 67 -22.90 6.72 -10.60
CA GLU A 67 -21.62 6.05 -10.88
C GLU A 67 -20.59 7.08 -11.37
N THR A 68 -19.36 7.00 -10.86
CA THR A 68 -18.22 7.82 -11.32
C THR A 68 -17.08 6.90 -11.72
N ILE A 69 -16.50 7.15 -12.87
CA ILE A 69 -15.36 6.37 -13.35
C ILE A 69 -14.11 7.22 -13.14
N MET A 70 -13.13 6.71 -12.39
CA MET A 70 -11.84 7.36 -12.20
C MET A 70 -10.81 6.65 -13.08
N GLU A 71 -10.14 7.38 -13.94
CA GLU A 71 -9.03 6.88 -14.74
C GLU A 71 -7.73 7.55 -14.31
N ILE A 72 -6.69 6.74 -14.11
CA ILE A 72 -5.34 7.17 -13.73
C ILE A 72 -4.37 6.76 -14.84
N TRP A 73 -3.53 7.69 -15.28
CA TRP A 73 -2.50 7.42 -16.30
C TRP A 73 -1.23 8.25 -16.10
N ASP A 74 -0.12 7.77 -16.67
CA ASP A 74 1.11 8.56 -16.80
C ASP A 74 1.10 9.28 -18.16
N PRO A 75 1.15 10.63 -18.21
CA PRO A 75 1.10 11.40 -19.44
C PRO A 75 2.27 11.06 -20.37
N ARG A 76 3.43 10.62 -19.85
CA ARG A 76 4.60 10.23 -20.65
C ARG A 76 4.32 8.99 -21.51
N TYR A 77 3.34 8.18 -21.13
CA TYR A 77 2.99 6.92 -21.79
C TYR A 77 1.54 6.88 -22.28
N ALA A 78 0.91 8.05 -22.49
CA ALA A 78 -0.51 8.17 -22.82
C ALA A 78 -0.96 7.33 -24.04
N ASN A 79 -0.05 7.07 -24.99
CA ASN A 79 -0.30 6.32 -26.22
C ASN A 79 0.34 4.92 -26.24
N SER A 80 1.08 4.52 -25.19
CA SER A 80 1.89 3.29 -25.18
C SER A 80 1.60 2.36 -24.01
N LYS A 81 0.96 2.85 -22.95
CA LYS A 81 0.50 2.03 -21.82
C LYS A 81 -0.97 2.28 -21.54
N SER A 82 -1.69 1.20 -21.26
CA SER A 82 -3.09 1.26 -20.82
C SER A 82 -3.20 2.01 -19.49
N SER A 83 -4.22 2.86 -19.38
CA SER A 83 -4.60 3.50 -18.12
C SER A 83 -5.29 2.52 -17.17
N GLN A 84 -5.31 2.85 -15.88
CA GLN A 84 -6.05 2.11 -14.87
C GLN A 84 -7.38 2.79 -14.58
N VAL A 85 -8.47 2.02 -14.59
CA VAL A 85 -9.84 2.54 -14.49
C VAL A 85 -10.56 1.93 -13.30
N PHE A 86 -11.15 2.77 -12.46
CA PHE A 86 -11.86 2.41 -11.24
C PHE A 86 -13.29 2.93 -11.27
N LYS A 87 -14.21 2.18 -10.66
CA LYS A 87 -15.60 2.61 -10.45
C LYS A 87 -15.77 3.08 -9.02
N LEU A 88 -16.20 4.33 -8.85
CA LEU A 88 -16.49 4.98 -7.58
C LEU A 88 -18.00 5.16 -7.45
N LYS A 89 -18.51 4.97 -6.23
CA LYS A 89 -19.93 5.15 -5.90
C LYS A 89 -20.34 6.61 -5.66
N GLN A 90 -19.38 7.53 -5.58
CA GLN A 90 -19.63 8.93 -5.27
C GLN A 90 -18.61 9.81 -6.00
N ALA A 91 -19.11 10.76 -6.79
CA ALA A 91 -18.31 11.72 -7.55
C ALA A 91 -17.74 12.83 -6.64
N PRO A 92 -16.61 13.44 -7.03
CA PRO A 92 -16.30 14.81 -6.63
C PRO A 92 -17.48 15.75 -6.98
N GLN A 93 -17.82 16.70 -6.10
CA GLN A 93 -19.00 17.57 -6.25
C GLN A 93 -18.82 18.69 -7.29
N GLU A 94 -17.64 18.82 -7.91
CA GLU A 94 -17.38 19.79 -8.96
C GLU A 94 -18.03 19.30 -10.27
N SER A 95 -19.28 19.74 -10.49
CA SER A 95 -20.06 19.48 -11.70
C SER A 95 -19.96 20.67 -12.67
N PRO A 96 -19.84 20.44 -14.00
CA PRO A 96 -19.88 19.14 -14.68
C PRO A 96 -18.53 18.43 -14.69
N LEU A 97 -18.57 17.10 -14.57
CA LEU A 97 -17.40 16.24 -14.78
C LEU A 97 -17.03 16.22 -16.27
N PRO A 98 -15.73 16.14 -16.61
CA PRO A 98 -15.28 16.04 -18.00
C PRO A 98 -15.77 14.74 -18.65
N THR A 99 -16.07 14.81 -19.94
CA THR A 99 -16.48 13.66 -20.76
C THR A 99 -15.29 13.07 -21.51
N TYR A 100 -14.32 13.91 -21.87
CA TYR A 100 -13.12 13.50 -22.61
C TYR A 100 -11.82 13.90 -21.89
N ARG A 101 -10.71 13.23 -22.23
CA ARG A 101 -9.41 13.43 -21.57
C ARG A 101 -8.88 14.86 -21.76
N GLU A 102 -9.08 15.42 -22.94
CA GLU A 102 -8.71 16.79 -23.31
C GLU A 102 -9.43 17.87 -22.48
N GLU A 103 -10.52 17.52 -21.80
CA GLU A 103 -11.27 18.41 -20.91
C GLU A 103 -10.77 18.35 -19.45
N ALA A 104 -9.86 17.42 -19.12
CA ALA A 104 -9.35 17.27 -17.77
C ALA A 104 -8.42 18.41 -17.36
N LYS A 105 -8.62 18.88 -16.13
CA LYS A 105 -7.68 19.77 -15.46
C LYS A 105 -6.46 18.97 -15.01
N VAL A 106 -5.27 19.42 -15.42
CA VAL A 106 -4.01 18.91 -14.90
C VAL A 106 -3.80 19.48 -13.50
N LEU A 107 -3.67 18.59 -12.52
CA LEU A 107 -3.34 18.96 -11.14
C LEU A 107 -1.96 18.38 -10.83
N GLU A 108 -1.09 19.20 -10.27
CA GLU A 108 0.16 18.72 -9.68
C GLU A 108 -0.14 18.22 -8.26
N LEU A 109 0.39 17.04 -7.93
CA LEU A 109 0.40 16.55 -6.56
C LEU A 109 1.36 17.44 -5.77
N GLU A 110 0.84 18.51 -5.16
CA GLU A 110 1.58 19.27 -4.16
C GLU A 110 1.81 18.36 -2.94
N ASP A 111 3.04 18.37 -2.41
CA ASP A 111 3.44 17.57 -1.24
C ASP A 111 2.44 17.78 -0.10
N TRP A 112 1.72 16.72 0.25
CA TRP A 112 0.94 16.68 1.49
C TRP A 112 1.93 16.42 2.64
N SER A 113 2.54 17.49 3.15
CA SER A 113 3.34 17.49 4.37
C SER A 113 2.48 17.35 5.62
#